data_AF-A0A9R1WUE2-F1
#
_entry.id   AF-A0A9R1WUE2-F1
#
_cell.length_a   1.000
_cell.length_b   1.000
_cell.length_c   1.000
_cell.angle_alpha   90.00
_cell.angle_beta   90.00
_cell.angle_gamma   90.00
#
_symmetry.space_group_name_H-M   'P 1'
#
loop_
_entity.id
_entity.type
_entity.pdbx_description
1 polymer ?
#
loop_
_entity_poly.entity_id
_entity_poly.type
_entity_poly.pdbx_seq_one_letter_code
_entity_poly.pdbx_strand_id
1 'polypeptide(L)'
;MGMNMVTLSTMFDGDGAFQLEILKESLVGAIVDIDSAFSEEASRCNFTSGSTATVVLMADGQILVANVGDSKAFLCSQTFQSPSEAKGFRKLFMSTATLMRLYKKKREDGVSVRIKDFGLTLTHFSAKELTKDHHPDRPDERSRVESAGGHVLEWAGVSRVNGQLAVSRAIGDVSYKKFGVISVPEVTDWQHLTRNDSYLVVASDGVFEKQSPQDVCDLLMELRNTSSSSSSSSSSSSSYSLADSIVDTAIGRGSMDNVAAVVVPFGLKTQPSHGCSEVRLQTYVDEDEPVWMKDNSSRIYVDEDVNSRLLELYC
;
A
#
# COMPACT_ATOMS: atom_id res chain seq x y z
N MET A 1 -7.78 -5.92 -9.55
CA MET A 1 -7.66 -5.95 -8.07
C MET A 1 -8.46 -4.79 -7.52
N GLY A 2 -9.38 -5.06 -6.58
CA GLY A 2 -10.11 -4.00 -5.87
C GLY A 2 -9.33 -3.55 -4.63
N MET A 3 -8.91 -2.29 -4.60
CA MET A 3 -8.36 -1.66 -3.40
C MET A 3 -9.41 -0.74 -2.80
N ASN A 4 -9.80 -1.00 -1.56
CA ASN A 4 -10.77 -0.19 -0.86
C ASN A 4 -10.15 0.37 0.42
N MET A 5 -10.11 1.69 0.52
CA MET A 5 -9.68 2.40 1.73
C MET A 5 -10.88 3.16 2.28
N VAL A 6 -11.36 2.74 3.45
CA VAL A 6 -12.51 3.38 4.11
C VAL A 6 -11.99 4.20 5.29
N THR A 7 -12.07 5.52 5.18
CA THR A 7 -11.77 6.44 6.29
C THR A 7 -13.06 6.80 7.02
N LEU A 8 -13.23 6.30 8.24
CA LEU A 8 -14.34 6.66 9.13
C LEU A 8 -13.89 7.75 10.10
N SER A 9 -14.26 9.00 9.83
CA SER A 9 -14.18 10.07 10.83
C SER A 9 -15.52 10.19 11.53
N THR A 10 -15.63 9.68 12.75
CA THR A 10 -16.87 9.83 13.53
C THR A 10 -16.60 10.28 14.95
N MET A 11 -17.17 11.45 15.27
CA MET A 11 -17.40 11.93 16.63
C MET A 11 -18.60 11.20 17.21
N PHE A 12 -18.41 10.33 18.21
CA PHE A 12 -19.51 9.79 19.03
C PHE A 12 -19.04 9.54 20.47
N ASP A 13 -19.70 10.20 21.43
CA ASP A 13 -19.43 10.12 22.88
C ASP A 13 -19.78 8.74 23.46
N GLY A 14 -18.86 7.78 23.39
CA GLY A 14 -19.00 6.44 23.97
C GLY A 14 -17.65 5.80 24.34
N ASP A 15 -17.69 4.64 25.01
CA ASP A 15 -16.49 3.87 25.35
C ASP A 15 -15.81 3.37 24.07
N GLY A 16 -14.72 4.02 23.67
CA GLY A 16 -14.07 3.84 22.36
C GLY A 16 -13.63 2.39 22.07
N ALA A 17 -13.38 1.58 23.10
CA ALA A 17 -13.04 0.17 22.90
C ALA A 17 -14.19 -0.64 22.26
N PHE A 18 -15.42 -0.41 22.71
CA PHE A 18 -16.61 -1.09 22.17
C PHE A 18 -16.91 -0.65 20.73
N GLN A 19 -16.66 0.61 20.41
CA GLN A 19 -16.86 1.14 19.06
C GLN A 19 -15.88 0.52 18.05
N LEU A 20 -14.60 0.41 18.44
CA LEU A 20 -13.56 -0.21 17.62
C LEU A 20 -13.83 -1.71 17.37
N GLU A 21 -14.44 -2.40 18.33
CA GLU A 21 -14.88 -3.79 18.18
C GLU A 21 -16.02 -3.90 17.15
N ILE A 22 -17.05 -3.04 17.23
CA ILE A 22 -18.13 -2.99 16.23
C ILE A 22 -17.58 -2.75 14.83
N LEU A 23 -16.64 -1.82 14.67
CA LEU A 23 -16.02 -1.53 13.37
C LEU A 23 -15.26 -2.74 12.81
N LYS A 24 -14.51 -3.44 13.66
CA LYS A 24 -13.79 -4.67 13.28
C LYS A 24 -14.77 -5.76 12.83
N GLU A 25 -15.81 -6.03 13.62
CA GLU A 25 -16.81 -7.05 13.29
C GLU A 25 -17.58 -6.71 12.02
N SER A 26 -17.96 -5.44 11.86
CA SER A 26 -18.68 -4.94 10.68
C SER A 26 -17.85 -5.08 9.41
N LEU A 27 -16.54 -4.82 9.48
CA LEU A 27 -15.63 -5.00 8.34
C LEU A 27 -15.53 -6.47 7.92
N VAL A 28 -15.38 -7.37 8.89
CA VAL A 28 -15.30 -8.81 8.60
C VAL A 28 -16.62 -9.31 8.02
N GLY A 29 -17.75 -8.90 8.61
CA GLY A 29 -19.09 -9.19 8.10
C GLY A 29 -19.28 -8.71 6.67
N ALA A 30 -18.90 -7.45 6.38
CA ALA A 30 -19.03 -6.87 5.05
C ALA A 30 -18.26 -7.66 3.98
N ILE A 31 -17.02 -8.09 4.26
CA ILE A 31 -16.24 -8.90 3.31
C ILE A 31 -16.92 -10.24 3.02
N VAL A 32 -17.46 -10.89 4.06
CA VAL A 32 -18.18 -12.18 3.92
C VAL A 32 -19.49 -11.99 3.17
N ASP A 33 -20.25 -10.93 3.47
CA ASP A 33 -21.52 -10.62 2.81
C ASP A 33 -21.31 -10.31 1.32
N ILE A 34 -20.27 -9.54 0.99
CA ILE A 34 -19.86 -9.26 -0.39
C ILE A 34 -19.53 -10.55 -1.14
N ASP A 35 -18.74 -11.46 -0.55
CA ASP A 35 -18.40 -12.73 -1.18
C ASP A 35 -19.62 -13.64 -1.36
N SER A 36 -20.54 -13.66 -0.40
CA SER A 36 -21.79 -14.42 -0.50
C SER A 36 -22.65 -13.89 -1.65
N ALA A 37 -22.90 -12.58 -1.68
CA ALA A 37 -23.70 -11.94 -2.72
C ALA A 37 -23.07 -12.12 -4.12
N PHE A 38 -21.74 -11.94 -4.21
CA PHE A 38 -21.02 -12.15 -5.46
C PHE A 38 -21.05 -13.63 -5.89
N SER A 39 -20.90 -14.58 -4.97
CA SER A 39 -20.91 -16.02 -5.30
C SER A 39 -22.26 -16.50 -5.84
N GLU A 40 -23.36 -15.98 -5.29
CA GLU A 40 -24.71 -16.24 -5.80
C GLU A 40 -24.86 -15.73 -7.24
N GLU A 41 -24.46 -14.48 -7.49
CA GLU A 41 -24.56 -13.87 -8.82
C GLU A 41 -23.61 -14.54 -9.83
N ALA A 42 -22.38 -14.85 -9.41
CA ALA A 42 -21.40 -15.55 -10.23
C ALA A 42 -21.89 -16.94 -10.63
N SER A 43 -22.59 -17.66 -9.75
CA SER A 43 -23.19 -18.95 -10.07
C SER A 43 -24.33 -18.84 -11.08
N ARG A 44 -25.12 -17.75 -11.01
CA ARG A 44 -26.22 -17.49 -11.96
C ARG A 44 -25.71 -17.08 -13.34
N CYS A 45 -24.63 -16.31 -13.38
CA CYS A 45 -24.07 -15.71 -14.59
C CYS A 45 -22.84 -16.44 -15.14
N ASN A 46 -22.44 -17.57 -14.53
CA ASN A 46 -21.23 -18.35 -14.88
C ASN A 46 -19.94 -17.50 -14.86
N PHE A 47 -19.80 -16.61 -13.88
CA PHE A 47 -18.55 -15.88 -13.69
C PHE A 47 -17.55 -16.74 -12.94
N THR A 48 -16.30 -16.68 -13.39
CA THR A 48 -15.16 -17.36 -12.77
C THR A 48 -14.16 -16.38 -12.18
N SER A 49 -14.51 -15.09 -12.13
CA SER A 49 -13.65 -14.04 -11.61
C SER A 49 -13.56 -14.09 -10.09
N GLY A 50 -12.46 -13.55 -9.58
CA GLY A 50 -12.25 -13.26 -8.19
C GLY A 50 -11.40 -12.02 -8.01
N SER A 51 -11.25 -11.58 -6.77
CA SER A 51 -10.42 -10.46 -6.39
C SER A 51 -9.79 -10.66 -5.03
N THR A 52 -8.61 -10.06 -4.88
CA THR A 52 -8.03 -9.76 -3.57
C THR A 52 -8.68 -8.52 -2.98
N ALA A 53 -8.52 -8.34 -1.68
CA ALA A 53 -8.96 -7.14 -0.98
C ALA A 53 -8.05 -6.89 0.22
N THR A 54 -7.41 -5.73 0.26
CA THR A 54 -6.73 -5.21 1.45
C THR A 54 -7.45 -3.94 1.86
N VAL A 55 -8.04 -3.95 3.05
CA VAL A 55 -8.81 -2.82 3.60
C VAL A 55 -8.16 -2.35 4.88
N VAL A 56 -7.91 -1.04 4.97
CA VAL A 56 -7.39 -0.39 6.17
C VAL A 56 -8.47 0.51 6.76
N LEU A 57 -8.81 0.29 8.02
CA LEU A 57 -9.63 1.20 8.81
C LEU A 57 -8.73 2.07 9.69
N MET A 58 -9.00 3.36 9.69
CA MET A 58 -8.35 4.34 10.56
C MET A 58 -9.41 4.97 11.46
N ALA A 59 -9.28 4.82 12.78
CA ALA A 59 -10.20 5.37 13.78
C ALA A 59 -9.44 5.66 15.08
N ASP A 60 -9.74 6.78 15.75
CA ASP A 60 -9.13 7.18 17.03
C ASP A 60 -7.60 7.15 17.08
N GLY A 61 -6.95 7.53 15.96
CA GLY A 61 -5.48 7.50 15.84
C GLY A 61 -4.90 6.07 15.83
N GLN A 62 -5.75 5.07 15.67
CA GLN A 62 -5.39 3.66 15.51
C GLN A 62 -5.71 3.19 14.10
N ILE A 63 -5.07 2.10 13.70
CA ILE A 63 -5.33 1.42 12.44
C ILE A 63 -5.62 -0.06 12.68
N LEU A 64 -6.43 -0.62 11.79
CA LEU A 64 -6.70 -2.04 11.69
C LEU A 64 -6.72 -2.41 10.21
N VAL A 65 -6.13 -3.56 9.87
CA VAL A 65 -6.06 -4.04 8.48
C VAL A 65 -6.76 -5.39 8.36
N ALA A 66 -7.63 -5.53 7.37
CA ALA A 66 -8.20 -6.79 6.93
C ALA A 66 -7.65 -7.14 5.54
N ASN A 67 -7.06 -8.33 5.39
CA ASN A 67 -6.46 -8.76 4.13
C ASN A 67 -7.05 -10.08 3.62
N VAL A 68 -7.35 -10.13 2.32
CA VAL A 68 -7.76 -11.30 1.55
C VAL A 68 -6.91 -11.32 0.29
N GLY A 69 -6.02 -12.30 0.15
CA GLY A 69 -5.08 -12.38 -0.98
C GLY A 69 -3.67 -11.86 -0.65
N ASP A 70 -2.97 -11.37 -1.66
CA ASP A 70 -1.53 -11.05 -1.67
C ASP A 70 -1.21 -9.57 -1.93
N SER A 71 -2.23 -8.71 -1.99
CA SER A 71 -2.04 -7.27 -1.86
C SER A 71 -1.51 -6.94 -0.46
N LYS A 72 -0.70 -5.86 -0.35
CA LYS A 72 0.02 -5.53 0.88
C LYS A 72 -0.37 -4.17 1.44
N ALA A 73 -0.40 -4.08 2.77
CA ALA A 73 -0.38 -2.81 3.49
C ALA A 73 0.82 -2.75 4.43
N PHE A 74 1.49 -1.59 4.49
CA PHE A 74 2.60 -1.36 5.42
C PHE A 74 2.70 0.11 5.85
N LEU A 75 3.26 0.32 7.04
CA LEU A 75 3.66 1.65 7.51
C LEU A 75 5.09 1.95 7.10
N CYS A 76 5.31 3.18 6.68
CA CYS A 76 6.61 3.78 6.42
C CYS A 76 6.96 4.68 7.61
N SER A 77 7.79 4.17 8.52
CA SER A 77 8.09 4.84 9.79
C SER A 77 9.51 5.39 9.80
N GLN A 78 9.68 6.61 10.31
CA GLN A 78 10.99 7.22 10.50
C GLN A 78 11.75 6.54 11.64
N THR A 79 12.96 6.07 11.35
CA THR A 79 13.85 5.47 12.33
C THR A 79 15.18 6.21 12.39
N PHE A 80 15.82 6.17 13.55
CA PHE A 80 17.09 6.83 13.83
C PHE A 80 18.15 5.77 14.16
N GLN A 81 19.27 5.75 13.45
CA GLN A 81 20.41 4.93 13.86
C GLN A 81 21.20 5.64 14.98
N SER A 82 20.98 5.16 16.22
CA SER A 82 21.71 5.38 17.49
C SER A 82 21.63 6.77 18.21
N PRO A 83 21.28 6.78 19.52
CA PRO A 83 21.37 7.92 20.44
C PRO A 83 22.70 8.11 21.21
N SER A 84 23.69 7.22 21.12
CA SER A 84 24.86 7.24 22.04
C SER A 84 25.87 8.36 21.81
N GLU A 85 25.80 9.09 20.69
CA GLU A 85 26.69 10.22 20.38
C GLU A 85 25.95 11.58 20.30
N ALA A 86 24.64 11.61 20.55
CA ALA A 86 23.81 12.82 20.36
C ALA A 86 23.71 13.74 21.60
N LYS A 87 24.76 13.82 22.42
CA LYS A 87 24.90 14.90 23.42
C LYS A 87 25.80 15.99 22.85
N GLY A 88 25.19 17.05 22.30
CA GLY A 88 25.87 18.35 22.15
C GLY A 88 26.12 18.89 20.74
N PHE A 89 25.71 18.22 19.67
CA PHE A 89 26.00 18.69 18.30
C PHE A 89 24.76 19.24 17.58
N ARG A 90 24.92 20.38 16.88
CA ARG A 90 23.89 20.97 16.00
C ARG A 90 23.52 19.92 14.94
N LYS A 91 22.32 19.38 15.04
CA LYS A 91 21.83 18.21 14.31
C LYS A 91 21.57 18.57 12.84
N LEU A 92 22.51 18.24 11.95
CA LEU A 92 22.24 18.23 10.51
C LEU A 92 21.74 16.82 10.16
N PHE A 93 20.52 16.73 9.64
CA PHE A 93 19.91 15.48 9.21
C PHE A 93 20.21 15.27 7.73
N MET A 94 20.81 14.13 7.37
CA MET A 94 21.02 13.74 5.98
C MET A 94 20.58 12.30 5.80
N SER A 95 19.86 12.00 4.71
CA SER A 95 19.46 10.63 4.39
C SER A 95 20.68 9.78 4.00
N THR A 96 20.60 8.47 4.22
CA THR A 96 21.63 7.52 3.79
C THR A 96 21.85 7.56 2.28
N ALA A 97 20.78 7.74 1.49
CA ALA A 97 20.87 7.89 0.03
C ALA A 97 21.61 9.18 -0.39
N THR A 98 21.32 10.32 0.26
CA THR A 98 22.06 11.58 0.03
C THR A 98 23.52 11.44 0.43
N LEU A 99 23.80 10.78 1.56
CA LEU A 99 25.17 10.51 2.00
C LEU A 99 25.92 9.62 0.99
N MET A 100 25.27 8.57 0.49
CA MET A 100 25.85 7.67 -0.52
C MET A 100 26.08 8.38 -1.87
N ARG A 101 25.17 9.28 -2.29
CA ARG A 101 25.35 10.13 -3.48
C ARG A 101 26.51 11.10 -3.32
N LEU A 102 26.64 11.75 -2.16
CA LEU A 102 27.78 12.62 -1.86
C LEU A 102 29.09 11.84 -1.82
N TYR A 103 29.08 10.62 -1.27
CA TYR A 103 30.24 9.73 -1.29
C TYR A 103 30.63 9.34 -2.72
N LYS A 104 29.66 8.97 -3.57
CA LYS A 104 29.90 8.60 -4.97
C LYS A 104 30.46 9.77 -5.77
N LYS A 105 29.88 10.97 -5.61
CA LYS A 105 30.32 12.21 -6.27
C LYS A 105 31.71 12.67 -5.81
N LYS A 106 32.06 12.53 -4.53
CA LYS A 106 33.38 12.94 -4.01
C LYS A 106 34.48 11.89 -4.17
N ARG A 107 34.15 10.63 -4.48
CA ARG A 107 35.14 9.63 -4.87
C ARG A 107 35.80 9.98 -6.21
N GLU A 108 35.12 10.78 -7.04
CA GLU A 108 35.67 11.41 -8.24
C GLU A 108 36.62 12.57 -7.91
N ASP A 109 36.49 13.22 -6.74
CA ASP A 109 37.30 14.37 -6.29
C ASP A 109 38.51 13.99 -5.39
N GLY A 110 38.73 12.71 -5.08
CA GLY A 110 39.96 12.21 -4.45
C GLY A 110 40.18 12.52 -2.95
N VAL A 111 39.21 13.09 -2.23
CA VAL A 111 39.34 13.43 -0.80
C VAL A 111 38.66 12.38 0.09
N SER A 112 39.41 11.74 0.99
CA SER A 112 38.87 10.79 1.98
C SER A 112 38.26 11.55 3.17
N VAL A 113 36.96 11.40 3.42
CA VAL A 113 36.31 11.92 4.64
C VAL A 113 35.79 10.74 5.46
N ARG A 114 35.87 10.80 6.80
CA ARG A 114 35.28 9.78 7.67
C ARG A 114 33.85 10.20 8.01
N ILE A 115 32.89 9.26 7.93
CA ILE A 115 31.47 9.50 8.28
C ILE A 115 31.30 10.13 9.67
N LYS A 116 32.23 9.85 10.59
CA LYS A 116 32.26 10.41 11.95
C LYS A 116 32.52 11.93 11.99
N ASP A 117 33.07 12.53 10.94
CA ASP A 117 33.47 13.94 10.93
C ASP A 117 32.27 14.89 10.79
N PHE A 118 31.08 14.39 10.40
CA PHE A 118 29.90 15.23 10.13
C PHE A 118 28.82 15.19 11.22
N GLY A 119 28.95 14.39 12.28
CA GLY A 119 27.95 14.32 13.36
C GLY A 119 26.51 14.05 12.87
N LEU A 120 26.35 13.30 11.78
CA LEU A 120 25.07 13.12 11.09
C LEU A 120 24.25 12.02 11.78
N THR A 121 23.01 12.35 12.15
CA THR A 121 22.01 11.32 12.44
C THR A 121 21.41 10.84 11.13
N LEU A 122 21.68 9.59 10.75
CA LEU A 122 21.04 8.95 9.61
C LEU A 122 19.57 8.68 9.95
N THR A 123 18.68 9.46 9.35
CA THR A 123 17.25 9.13 9.31
C THR A 123 16.99 8.32 8.06
N HIS A 124 16.37 7.15 8.24
CA HIS A 124 15.81 6.37 7.14
C HIS A 124 14.36 6.04 7.45
N PHE A 125 13.59 5.74 6.40
CA PHE A 125 12.30 5.09 6.59
C PHE A 125 12.50 3.59 6.68
N SER A 126 11.70 2.95 7.51
CA SER A 126 11.65 1.50 7.65
C SER A 126 10.23 1.05 7.38
N ALA A 127 10.09 0.01 6.55
CA ALA A 127 8.82 -0.63 6.27
C ALA A 127 8.41 -1.53 7.45
N LYS A 128 7.21 -1.29 7.99
CA LYS A 128 6.54 -2.18 8.94
C LYS A 128 5.31 -2.78 8.26
N GLU A 129 5.44 -4.00 7.77
CA GLU A 129 4.32 -4.73 7.14
C GLU A 129 3.17 -4.96 8.13
N LEU A 130 1.96 -4.68 7.67
CA LEU A 130 0.71 -4.88 8.41
C LEU A 130 -0.03 -6.14 7.96
N THR A 131 0.28 -6.64 6.76
CA THR A 131 -0.35 -7.81 6.15
C THR A 131 0.67 -8.92 5.94
N LYS A 132 0.17 -10.14 5.80
CA LYS A 132 0.92 -11.29 5.28
C LYS A 132 0.19 -11.82 4.06
N ASP A 133 0.95 -12.19 3.04
CA ASP A 133 0.38 -12.67 1.79
C ASP A 133 -0.31 -14.01 2.01
N HIS A 134 -1.46 -14.20 1.39
CA HIS A 134 -2.16 -15.47 1.34
C HIS A 134 -1.70 -16.26 0.13
N HIS A 135 -0.42 -16.60 0.10
CA HIS A 135 0.15 -17.44 -0.96
C HIS A 135 -0.07 -18.94 -0.64
N PRO A 136 -0.39 -19.79 -1.63
CA PRO A 136 -0.72 -21.20 -1.39
C PRO A 136 0.38 -22.04 -0.74
N ASP A 137 1.65 -21.62 -0.74
CA ASP A 137 2.73 -22.34 -0.04
C ASP A 137 2.87 -21.99 1.45
N ARG A 138 2.14 -20.97 1.94
CA ARG A 138 2.15 -20.59 3.35
C ARG A 138 1.66 -21.78 4.18
N PRO A 139 2.37 -22.25 5.23
CA PRO A 139 2.09 -23.55 5.83
C PRO A 139 0.65 -23.77 6.32
N ASP A 140 0.05 -22.75 6.94
CA ASP A 140 -1.35 -22.76 7.38
C ASP A 140 -2.33 -22.79 6.20
N GLU A 141 -2.05 -22.01 5.15
CA GLU A 141 -2.88 -21.94 3.95
C GLU A 141 -2.80 -23.22 3.12
N ARG A 142 -1.60 -23.76 2.92
CA ARG A 142 -1.37 -25.06 2.26
C ARG A 142 -2.13 -26.15 2.99
N SER A 143 -1.99 -26.24 4.31
CA SER A 143 -2.67 -27.26 5.11
C SER A 143 -4.18 -27.17 4.94
N ARG A 144 -4.74 -25.95 4.91
CA ARG A 144 -6.16 -25.70 4.68
C ARG A 144 -6.63 -26.13 3.28
N VAL A 145 -5.89 -25.78 2.24
CA VAL A 145 -6.17 -26.17 0.84
C VAL A 145 -6.14 -27.69 0.69
N GLU A 146 -5.09 -28.35 1.19
CA GLU A 146 -4.91 -29.80 1.10
C GLU A 146 -5.95 -30.56 1.91
N SER A 147 -6.31 -30.08 3.10
CA SER A 147 -7.37 -30.68 3.93
C SER A 147 -8.75 -30.59 3.29
N ALA A 148 -8.99 -29.58 2.44
CA ALA A 148 -10.22 -29.43 1.65
C ALA A 148 -10.21 -30.23 0.34
N GLY A 149 -9.15 -31.00 0.06
CA GLY A 149 -9.01 -31.81 -1.15
C GLY A 149 -8.48 -31.04 -2.37
N GLY A 150 -7.95 -29.83 -2.16
CA GLY A 150 -7.14 -29.13 -3.15
C GLY A 150 -5.68 -29.61 -3.14
N HIS A 151 -4.90 -29.18 -4.14
CA HIS A 151 -3.48 -29.42 -4.23
C HIS A 151 -2.73 -28.11 -4.40
N VAL A 152 -1.54 -27.98 -3.79
CA VAL A 152 -0.65 -26.85 -4.04
C VAL A 152 0.44 -27.31 -4.98
N LEU A 153 0.43 -26.79 -6.20
CA LEU A 153 1.37 -27.15 -7.26
C LEU A 153 2.21 -25.94 -7.65
N GLU A 154 3.52 -26.12 -7.76
CA GLU A 154 4.43 -25.08 -8.21
C GLU A 154 4.53 -25.08 -9.74
N TRP A 155 4.32 -23.92 -10.35
CA TRP A 155 4.50 -23.71 -11.79
C TRP A 155 5.35 -22.46 -12.01
N ALA A 156 6.49 -22.62 -12.67
CA ALA A 156 7.46 -21.54 -12.92
C ALA A 156 7.89 -20.77 -11.65
N GLY A 157 8.05 -21.47 -10.53
CA GLY A 157 8.45 -20.87 -9.24
C GLY A 157 7.32 -20.22 -8.45
N VAL A 158 6.07 -20.27 -8.91
CA VAL A 158 4.90 -19.74 -8.20
C VAL A 158 4.00 -20.89 -7.77
N SER A 159 3.65 -20.95 -6.48
CA SER A 159 2.73 -21.98 -5.98
C SER A 159 1.28 -21.60 -6.26
N ARG A 160 0.51 -22.55 -6.75
CA ARG A 160 -0.87 -22.34 -7.18
C ARG A 160 -1.81 -23.41 -6.66
N VAL A 161 -3.01 -23.02 -6.24
CA VAL A 161 -4.11 -23.95 -5.93
C VAL A 161 -4.52 -24.66 -7.21
N ASN A 162 -4.44 -25.98 -7.20
CA ASN A 162 -4.64 -26.89 -8.33
C ASN A 162 -3.86 -26.47 -9.60
N GLY A 163 -2.70 -25.84 -9.44
CA GLY A 163 -1.86 -25.38 -10.54
C GLY A 163 -2.38 -24.14 -11.28
N GLN A 164 -3.43 -23.48 -10.79
CA GLN A 164 -4.10 -22.37 -11.50
C GLN A 164 -4.09 -21.06 -10.70
N LEU A 165 -4.67 -21.04 -9.50
CA LEU A 165 -4.85 -19.80 -8.72
C LEU A 165 -3.64 -19.52 -7.82
N ALA A 166 -3.02 -18.33 -7.95
CA ALA A 166 -1.79 -17.96 -7.21
C ALA A 166 -2.03 -17.44 -5.78
N VAL A 167 -3.29 -17.39 -5.34
CA VAL A 167 -3.71 -17.00 -3.99
C VAL A 167 -4.53 -18.11 -3.33
N SER A 168 -4.45 -18.20 -2.01
CA SER A 168 -5.24 -19.14 -1.19
C SER A 168 -6.50 -18.50 -0.60
N ARG A 169 -6.63 -17.17 -0.67
CA ARG A 169 -7.81 -16.41 -0.25
C ARG A 169 -8.21 -15.39 -1.29
N ALA A 170 -9.50 -15.32 -1.58
CA ALA A 170 -10.09 -14.42 -2.55
C ALA A 170 -11.60 -14.25 -2.29
N ILE A 171 -12.12 -13.06 -2.64
CA ILE A 171 -13.55 -12.82 -2.88
C ILE A 171 -13.87 -13.31 -4.29
N GLY A 172 -14.97 -14.02 -4.50
CA GLY A 172 -15.24 -14.70 -5.77
C GLY A 172 -14.45 -16.00 -5.90
N ASP A 173 -13.91 -16.33 -7.08
CA ASP A 173 -13.21 -17.62 -7.31
C ASP A 173 -14.04 -18.84 -6.86
N VAL A 174 -15.34 -18.80 -7.13
CA VAL A 174 -16.34 -19.76 -6.61
C VAL A 174 -15.95 -21.22 -6.89
N SER A 175 -15.36 -21.48 -8.06
CA SER A 175 -14.89 -22.81 -8.48
C SER A 175 -13.80 -23.40 -7.56
N TYR A 176 -13.04 -22.55 -6.85
CA TYR A 176 -11.97 -22.94 -5.94
C TYR A 176 -12.38 -23.00 -4.47
N LYS A 177 -13.58 -22.51 -4.10
CA LYS A 177 -14.05 -22.54 -2.71
C LYS A 177 -14.08 -23.97 -2.14
N LYS A 178 -14.48 -24.95 -2.96
CA LYS A 178 -14.47 -26.38 -2.62
C LYS A 178 -13.08 -26.99 -2.42
N PHE A 179 -12.02 -26.30 -2.86
CA PHE A 179 -10.62 -26.72 -2.71
C PHE A 179 -9.91 -25.95 -1.61
N GLY A 180 -10.66 -25.30 -0.72
CA GLY A 180 -10.09 -24.53 0.37
C GLY A 180 -9.53 -23.19 -0.11
N VAL A 181 -10.19 -22.50 -1.03
CA VAL A 181 -10.04 -21.04 -1.16
C VAL A 181 -11.14 -20.38 -0.34
N ILE A 182 -10.86 -19.33 0.41
CA ILE A 182 -11.84 -18.66 1.28
C ILE A 182 -11.75 -17.14 1.15
N SER A 183 -12.85 -16.44 1.44
CA SER A 183 -12.90 -14.97 1.52
C SER A 183 -12.61 -14.42 2.92
N VAL A 184 -12.46 -15.30 3.91
CA VAL A 184 -12.26 -14.89 5.31
C VAL A 184 -10.95 -14.09 5.44
N PRO A 185 -11.01 -12.81 5.85
CA PRO A 185 -9.82 -11.98 5.96
C PRO A 185 -8.94 -12.40 7.15
N GLU A 186 -7.63 -12.23 7.00
CA GLU A 186 -6.73 -12.12 8.15
C GLU A 186 -6.79 -10.66 8.64
N VAL A 187 -7.14 -10.47 9.92
CA VAL A 187 -7.39 -9.14 10.50
C VAL A 187 -6.41 -8.87 11.62
N THR A 188 -5.74 -7.71 11.57
CA THR A 188 -4.85 -7.30 12.66
C THR A 188 -5.64 -6.82 13.87
N ASP A 189 -5.00 -6.78 15.03
CA ASP A 189 -5.51 -5.96 16.13
C ASP A 189 -5.37 -4.47 15.81
N TRP A 190 -6.13 -3.65 16.55
CA TRP A 190 -6.00 -2.20 16.50
C TRP A 190 -4.61 -1.79 17.00
N GLN A 191 -3.90 -1.00 16.18
CA GLN A 191 -2.56 -0.53 16.46
C GLN A 191 -2.51 0.99 16.46
N HIS A 192 -1.92 1.59 17.50
CA HIS A 192 -1.75 3.03 17.55
C HIS A 192 -0.75 3.52 16.51
N LEU A 193 -1.14 4.55 15.77
CA LEU A 193 -0.21 5.34 14.96
C LEU A 193 0.70 6.14 15.88
N THR A 194 1.99 6.10 15.59
CA THR A 194 3.02 6.85 16.28
C THR A 194 3.38 8.10 15.47
N ARG A 195 4.02 9.07 16.13
CA ARG A 195 4.55 10.26 15.45
C ARG A 195 5.67 9.95 14.46
N ASN A 196 6.23 8.74 14.51
CA ASN A 196 7.27 8.31 13.58
C ASN A 196 6.66 7.77 12.28
N ASP A 197 5.40 7.34 12.29
CA ASP A 197 4.70 6.86 11.10
C ASP A 197 4.48 8.04 10.16
N SER A 198 5.10 7.97 8.99
CA SER A 198 5.10 9.07 8.01
C SER A 198 4.16 8.79 6.84
N TYR A 199 4.00 7.52 6.45
CA TYR A 199 3.06 7.13 5.41
C TYR A 199 2.44 5.77 5.74
N LEU A 200 1.18 5.58 5.36
CA LEU A 200 0.58 4.27 5.14
C LEU A 200 0.58 4.02 3.63
N VAL A 201 1.02 2.83 3.22
CA VAL A 201 1.01 2.41 1.81
C VAL A 201 0.21 1.14 1.70
N VAL A 202 -0.72 1.10 0.75
CA VAL A 202 -1.47 -0.10 0.34
C VAL A 202 -1.23 -0.29 -1.15
N ALA A 203 -0.82 -1.48 -1.58
CA ALA A 203 -0.39 -1.71 -2.96
C ALA A 203 -0.62 -3.17 -3.42
N SER A 204 -0.75 -3.36 -4.75
CA SER A 204 -0.99 -4.66 -5.36
C SER A 204 0.32 -5.42 -5.42
N ASP A 205 0.26 -6.74 -5.60
CA ASP A 205 1.45 -7.57 -5.83
C ASP A 205 2.25 -7.13 -7.07
N GLY A 206 1.59 -6.58 -8.10
CA GLY A 206 2.24 -5.91 -9.23
C GLY A 206 3.24 -4.82 -8.82
N VAL A 207 2.98 -4.07 -7.73
CA VAL A 207 3.95 -3.13 -7.17
C VAL A 207 5.18 -3.86 -6.64
N PHE A 208 5.05 -5.07 -6.11
CA PHE A 208 6.11 -5.78 -5.39
C PHE A 208 6.84 -6.87 -6.19
N GLU A 209 6.50 -7.08 -7.47
CA GLU A 209 7.19 -8.05 -8.33
C GLU A 209 8.71 -7.79 -8.44
N LYS A 210 9.11 -6.50 -8.43
CA LYS A 210 10.49 -6.03 -8.67
C LYS A 210 11.00 -5.01 -7.65
N GLN A 211 10.25 -4.77 -6.58
CA GLN A 211 10.65 -3.87 -5.51
C GLN A 211 10.08 -4.32 -4.17
N SER A 212 10.86 -4.13 -3.11
CA SER A 212 10.44 -4.48 -1.75
C SER A 212 9.64 -3.33 -1.10
N PRO A 213 8.86 -3.58 -0.03
CA PRO A 213 8.28 -2.51 0.78
C PRO A 213 9.33 -1.51 1.29
N GLN A 214 10.56 -1.97 1.54
CA GLN A 214 11.67 -1.09 1.93
C GLN A 214 12.15 -0.21 0.77
N ASP A 215 12.18 -0.72 -0.46
CA ASP A 215 12.52 0.07 -1.66
C ASP A 215 11.50 1.21 -1.84
N VAL A 216 10.21 0.93 -1.58
CA VAL A 216 9.14 1.94 -1.61
C VAL A 216 9.36 2.99 -0.51
N CYS A 217 9.75 2.58 0.70
CA CYS A 217 10.11 3.51 1.76
C CYS A 217 11.30 4.41 1.36
N ASP A 218 12.32 3.84 0.74
CA ASP A 218 13.49 4.59 0.28
C ASP A 218 13.13 5.61 -0.81
N LEU A 219 12.25 5.22 -1.75
CA LEU A 219 11.69 6.12 -2.77
C LEU A 219 10.92 7.29 -2.12
N LEU A 220 10.01 7.01 -1.19
CA LEU A 220 9.22 8.05 -0.51
C LEU A 220 10.12 9.01 0.29
N MET A 221 11.20 8.50 0.90
CA MET A 221 12.19 9.35 1.57
C MET A 221 12.92 10.27 0.58
N GLU A 222 13.28 9.75 -0.59
CA GLU A 222 13.94 10.54 -1.62
C GLU A 222 13.05 11.69 -2.10
N LEU A 223 11.79 11.39 -2.43
CA LEU A 223 10.80 12.38 -2.88
C LEU A 223 10.56 13.46 -1.82
N ARG A 224 10.45 13.09 -0.54
CA ARG A 224 10.31 14.05 0.57
C ARG A 224 11.48 15.05 0.62
N ASN A 225 12.70 14.59 0.35
CA ASN A 225 13.90 15.41 0.38
C ASN A 225 14.02 16.35 -0.83
N THR A 226 13.60 15.89 -2.01
CA THR A 226 13.63 16.72 -3.24
C THR A 226 12.62 17.85 -3.16
N SER A 227 11.40 17.60 -2.67
CA SER A 227 10.38 18.63 -2.44
C SER A 227 10.82 19.69 -1.41
N SER A 228 11.64 19.30 -0.42
CA SER A 228 12.16 20.23 0.59
C SER A 228 13.32 21.11 0.08
N SER A 229 13.97 20.74 -1.02
CA SER A 229 15.16 21.41 -1.56
C SER A 229 14.89 22.26 -2.81
N SER A 230 13.70 22.15 -3.39
CA SER A 230 13.34 22.72 -4.70
C SER A 230 12.55 24.04 -4.63
N SER A 231 12.60 24.76 -3.50
CA SER A 231 12.09 26.14 -3.40
C SER A 231 12.87 27.17 -4.24
N SER A 232 13.80 26.74 -5.08
CA SER A 232 14.64 27.63 -5.89
C SER A 232 15.20 26.95 -7.14
N SER A 233 14.36 26.50 -8.07
CA SER A 233 14.59 26.63 -9.51
C SER A 233 13.43 26.08 -10.33
N SER A 234 12.94 26.92 -11.21
CA SER A 234 11.92 26.69 -12.22
C SER A 234 12.29 25.56 -13.18
N SER A 235 11.58 24.44 -13.08
CA SER A 235 11.40 23.47 -14.16
C SER A 235 9.97 22.96 -14.07
N SER A 236 9.28 22.87 -15.20
CA SER A 236 7.88 22.49 -15.39
C SER A 236 7.60 21.02 -15.03
N SER A 237 7.88 20.62 -13.79
CA SER A 237 7.60 19.27 -13.30
C SER A 237 6.10 19.13 -13.07
N SER A 238 5.44 18.32 -13.90
CA SER A 238 4.14 17.76 -13.56
C SER A 238 4.20 17.23 -12.13
N SER A 239 3.29 17.69 -11.28
CA SER A 239 3.21 17.27 -9.88
C SER A 239 2.68 15.84 -9.83
N TYR A 240 3.55 14.85 -10.01
CA TYR A 240 3.19 13.45 -9.81
C TYR A 240 2.86 13.23 -8.33
N SER A 241 1.79 12.48 -8.06
CA SER A 241 1.48 12.07 -6.69
C SER A 241 2.53 11.08 -6.18
N LEU A 242 2.56 10.85 -4.86
CA LEU A 242 3.41 9.82 -4.28
C LEU A 242 3.03 8.43 -4.79
N ALA A 243 1.74 8.19 -5.03
CA ALA A 243 1.23 6.94 -5.62
C ALA A 243 1.73 6.76 -7.06
N ASP A 244 1.68 7.80 -7.90
CA ASP A 244 2.21 7.76 -9.27
C ASP A 244 3.68 7.37 -9.28
N SER A 245 4.46 7.97 -8.37
CA SER A 245 5.89 7.66 -8.28
C SER A 245 6.15 6.19 -7.95
N ILE A 246 5.32 5.57 -7.10
CA ILE A 246 5.42 4.13 -6.78
C ILE A 246 5.04 3.29 -7.99
N VAL A 247 3.94 3.62 -8.67
CA VAL A 247 3.43 2.91 -9.84
C VAL A 247 4.42 2.98 -11.00
N ASP A 248 4.88 4.18 -11.34
CA ASP A 248 5.84 4.40 -12.43
C ASP A 248 7.20 3.74 -12.12
N THR A 249 7.61 3.69 -10.85
CA THR A 249 8.81 2.95 -10.45
C THR A 249 8.63 1.44 -10.66
N ALA A 250 7.47 0.87 -10.31
CA ALA A 250 7.20 -0.55 -10.54
C ALA A 250 7.21 -0.90 -12.03
N ILE A 251 6.52 -0.10 -12.86
CA ILE A 251 6.49 -0.25 -14.32
C ILE A 251 7.91 -0.09 -14.90
N GLY A 252 8.64 0.95 -14.48
CA GLY A 252 10.00 1.22 -14.93
C GLY A 252 11.01 0.13 -14.55
N ARG A 253 10.76 -0.62 -13.46
CA ARG A 253 11.52 -1.81 -13.08
C ARG A 253 11.09 -3.09 -13.83
N GLY A 254 10.10 -2.99 -14.70
CA GLY A 254 9.62 -4.09 -15.55
C GLY A 254 8.59 -4.98 -14.88
N SER A 255 7.73 -4.44 -14.01
CA SER A 255 6.51 -5.15 -13.62
C SER A 255 5.66 -5.44 -14.86
N MET A 256 5.14 -6.66 -14.95
CA MET A 256 4.31 -7.11 -16.08
C MET A 256 2.85 -7.30 -15.66
N ASP A 257 2.49 -6.93 -14.44
CA ASP A 257 1.17 -7.09 -13.86
C ASP A 257 0.41 -5.74 -13.76
N ASN A 258 -0.85 -5.79 -13.33
CA ASN A 258 -1.60 -4.60 -12.96
C ASN A 258 -1.03 -3.97 -11.69
N VAL A 259 -0.71 -2.68 -11.77
CA VAL A 259 -0.07 -1.94 -10.69
C VAL A 259 -1.06 -0.93 -10.11
N ALA A 260 -1.33 -1.06 -8.80
CA ALA A 260 -2.16 -0.13 -8.05
C ALA A 260 -1.49 0.21 -6.71
N ALA A 261 -1.58 1.47 -6.29
CA ALA A 261 -1.05 1.93 -5.02
C ALA A 261 -1.92 3.06 -4.44
N VAL A 262 -2.10 3.04 -3.13
CA VAL A 262 -2.68 4.10 -2.31
C VAL A 262 -1.64 4.52 -1.27
N VAL A 263 -1.42 5.82 -1.14
CA VAL A 263 -0.45 6.39 -0.18
C VAL A 263 -1.16 7.42 0.68
N VAL A 264 -1.17 7.21 1.99
CA VAL A 264 -1.72 8.16 2.95
C VAL A 264 -0.56 8.80 3.72
N PRO A 265 -0.27 10.09 3.52
CA PRO A 265 0.73 10.80 4.31
C PRO A 265 0.21 11.11 5.71
N PHE A 266 1.05 10.88 6.72
CA PHE A 266 0.79 11.27 8.10
C PHE A 266 1.64 12.49 8.50
N GLY A 267 1.06 13.42 9.26
CA GLY A 267 1.82 14.47 9.95
C GLY A 267 2.29 15.66 9.10
N LEU A 268 1.70 15.93 7.93
CA LEU A 268 1.89 17.22 7.25
C LEU A 268 1.07 18.30 7.99
N LYS A 269 1.76 19.17 8.74
CA LYS A 269 1.18 20.47 9.11
C LYS A 269 1.20 21.36 7.87
N THR A 270 0.14 21.34 7.07
CA THR A 270 -0.13 22.43 6.14
C THR A 270 -0.62 23.64 6.95
N GLN A 271 0.03 24.79 6.77
CA GLN A 271 -0.55 26.07 7.20
C GLN A 271 -1.90 26.22 6.49
N PRO A 272 -2.95 26.74 7.15
CA PRO A 272 -4.26 26.91 6.53
C PRO A 272 -4.15 27.97 5.43
N SER A 273 -3.99 27.55 4.17
CA SER A 273 -4.17 28.45 3.03
C SER A 273 -5.66 28.55 2.75
N HIS A 274 -6.23 29.70 3.09
CA HIS A 274 -7.57 30.12 2.68
C HIS A 274 -7.71 30.02 1.15
N GLY A 275 -8.54 29.08 0.67
CA GLY A 275 -8.80 28.92 -0.76
C GLY A 275 -9.50 27.60 -1.07
N CYS A 276 -10.79 27.51 -0.73
CA CYS A 276 -11.64 26.42 -1.20
C CYS A 276 -11.73 26.50 -2.73
N SER A 277 -11.06 25.58 -3.42
CA SER A 277 -11.18 25.41 -4.87
C SER A 277 -11.92 24.11 -5.11
N GLU A 278 -13.10 24.22 -5.72
CA GLU A 278 -13.90 23.09 -6.19
C GLU A 278 -13.12 22.33 -7.26
N VAL A 279 -12.68 21.10 -6.95
CA VAL A 279 -12.00 20.23 -7.93
C VAL A 279 -13.03 19.31 -8.56
N ARG A 280 -13.23 19.52 -9.86
CA ARG A 280 -14.20 18.83 -10.70
C ARG A 280 -13.64 17.47 -11.13
N LEU A 281 -14.36 16.39 -10.83
CA LEU A 281 -14.09 15.06 -11.38
C LEU A 281 -14.11 15.14 -12.92
N GLN A 282 -12.99 14.78 -13.56
CA GLN A 282 -12.91 14.64 -15.00
C GLN A 282 -12.64 13.17 -15.34
N THR A 283 -13.70 12.46 -15.69
CA THR A 283 -13.59 11.20 -16.44
C THR A 283 -13.21 11.55 -17.87
N TYR A 284 -11.96 11.27 -18.28
CA TYR A 284 -11.58 11.33 -19.69
C TYR A 284 -11.93 9.98 -20.33
N VAL A 285 -13.01 9.98 -21.11
CA VAL A 285 -13.28 8.95 -22.10
C VAL A 285 -12.75 9.52 -23.41
N ASP A 286 -11.70 8.93 -23.98
CA ASP A 286 -11.25 9.28 -25.33
C ASP A 286 -12.40 8.91 -26.30
N GLU A 287 -13.07 9.92 -26.85
CA GLU A 287 -14.25 9.77 -27.73
C GLU A 287 -13.90 9.49 -29.20
N ASP A 288 -12.64 9.23 -29.58
CA ASP A 288 -12.23 9.16 -31.00
C ASP A 288 -11.29 7.99 -31.38
N GLU A 289 -11.55 6.73 -30.97
CA GLU A 289 -10.91 5.54 -31.59
C GLU A 289 -11.88 4.34 -31.70
N PRO A 290 -11.80 3.51 -32.77
CA PRO A 290 -12.84 2.56 -33.13
C PRO A 290 -12.82 1.23 -32.34
N VAL A 291 -14.03 0.70 -32.18
CA VAL A 291 -14.41 -0.52 -31.45
C VAL A 291 -13.85 -1.80 -32.09
N TRP A 292 -12.64 -2.27 -31.73
CA TRP A 292 -12.32 -3.73 -31.70
C TRP A 292 -10.94 -4.18 -31.13
N MET A 293 -10.14 -3.36 -30.45
CA MET A 293 -9.05 -3.87 -29.60
C MET A 293 -8.98 -3.08 -28.30
N LYS A 294 -9.50 -3.66 -27.20
CA LYS A 294 -9.38 -3.08 -25.86
C LYS A 294 -8.17 -3.67 -25.16
N ASP A 295 -7.14 -2.84 -25.00
CA ASP A 295 -6.03 -3.08 -24.09
C ASP A 295 -6.51 -2.77 -22.66
N ASN A 296 -6.47 -3.75 -21.77
CA ASN A 296 -7.15 -3.76 -20.48
C ASN A 296 -6.26 -3.20 -19.35
N SER A 297 -5.75 -1.96 -19.50
CA SER A 297 -5.05 -1.27 -18.40
C SER A 297 -5.97 -0.25 -17.71
N SER A 298 -6.77 -0.73 -16.77
CA SER A 298 -7.55 0.14 -15.89
C SER A 298 -6.61 0.76 -14.84
N ARG A 299 -6.46 2.08 -14.85
CA ARG A 299 -5.71 2.84 -13.84
C ARG A 299 -6.71 3.46 -12.85
N ILE A 300 -6.50 3.26 -11.54
CA ILE A 300 -7.30 3.87 -10.47
C ILE A 300 -6.34 4.63 -9.55
N TYR A 301 -6.65 5.90 -9.29
CA TYR A 301 -5.86 6.82 -8.47
C TYR A 301 -6.73 7.46 -7.40
N VAL A 302 -6.26 7.49 -6.15
CA VAL A 302 -6.85 8.27 -5.07
C VAL A 302 -5.73 8.97 -4.29
N ASP A 303 -5.74 10.30 -4.33
CA ASP A 303 -4.98 11.18 -3.46
C ASP A 303 -6.02 11.93 -2.61
N GLU A 304 -6.06 11.71 -1.30
CA GLU A 304 -6.93 12.50 -0.41
C GLU A 304 -6.10 13.34 0.57
N ASP A 305 -6.28 14.65 0.42
CA ASP A 305 -6.04 15.64 1.45
C ASP A 305 -7.01 15.37 2.61
N VAL A 306 -6.48 15.22 3.82
CA VAL A 306 -7.25 14.86 5.02
C VAL A 306 -8.21 15.99 5.40
N ASN A 307 -9.39 16.01 4.78
CA ASN A 307 -10.60 16.62 5.29
C ASN A 307 -11.83 16.00 4.59
N SER A 308 -12.31 14.91 5.21
CA SER A 308 -13.68 14.42 5.10
C SER A 308 -14.22 14.18 3.68
N ARG A 309 -14.18 12.94 3.21
CA ARG A 309 -15.34 12.20 2.64
C ARG A 309 -14.96 10.74 2.36
N LEU A 310 -15.98 9.88 2.38
CA LEU A 310 -15.88 8.46 2.04
C LEU A 310 -15.51 8.30 0.55
N LEU A 311 -14.51 7.45 0.28
CA LEU A 311 -14.26 6.90 -1.05
C LEU A 311 -14.50 5.39 -1.02
N GLU A 312 -15.60 4.96 -1.65
CA GLU A 312 -15.82 3.58 -2.05
C GLU A 312 -15.28 3.41 -3.48
N LEU A 313 -14.33 2.52 -3.69
CA LEU A 313 -13.84 2.14 -5.02
C LEU A 313 -14.37 0.76 -5.38
N TYR A 314 -15.51 0.75 -6.08
CA TYR A 314 -15.97 -0.45 -6.77
C TYR A 314 -15.23 -0.56 -8.12
N CYS A 315 -14.51 -1.67 -8.33
CA CYS A 315 -14.15 -2.15 -9.66
C CYS A 315 -15.35 -2.83 -10.31
#